data_AF-A0A8J3JWX8-F1
#
_entry.id   AF-A0A8J3JWX8-F1
#
_cell.length_a   1.000
_cell.length_b   1.000
_cell.length_c   1.000
_cell.angle_alpha   90.00
_cell.angle_beta   90.00
_cell.angle_gamma   90.00
#
_symmetry.space_group_name_H-M   'P 1'
#
loop_
_entity.id
_entity.type
_entity.pdbx_description
1 polymer ?
#
loop_
_entity_poly.entity_id
_entity_poly.type
_entity_poly.pdbx_seq_one_letter_code
_entity_poly.pdbx_strand_id
1 'polypeptide(L)'
;MSRQRRAPHRAHPATGRLIVRTLAVVTLLGGVAAATRLDKTEQWQADTLNSGQAQIAAQAGSAALTLQQHQLLVEAKDRAAAEAKAAAARAAAVEKEVSRRGAARTTTPVDFGPIPSSCQEFSGNRAIGCALVLAAGMDLTQMACLNKLWTRESGWNPLAHNKSSGAHGIPQAVPGSKMGKFGADWETNPATQIKWGLEYIKNRYGTPCGAWQQSEEEGWY
;
A
#
# COMPACT_ATOMS: atom_id res chain seq x y z
N MET A 1 8.89 -28.87 -67.40
CA MET A 1 8.16 -27.72 -68.01
C MET A 1 8.68 -26.41 -67.40
N SER A 2 8.25 -25.25 -67.94
CA SER A 2 8.50 -23.85 -67.51
C SER A 2 9.08 -23.61 -66.10
N ARG A 3 10.22 -22.91 -65.96
CA ARG A 3 10.40 -21.42 -65.83
C ARG A 3 9.83 -20.86 -64.50
N GLN A 4 10.47 -19.92 -63.79
CA GLN A 4 11.65 -19.09 -64.12
C GLN A 4 12.41 -18.62 -62.86
N ARG A 5 13.73 -18.39 -62.96
CA ARG A 5 14.50 -17.53 -62.04
C ARG A 5 14.78 -16.18 -62.72
N ARG A 6 14.90 -15.09 -61.96
CA ARG A 6 15.56 -13.83 -62.38
C ARG A 6 16.38 -13.24 -61.23
N ALA A 7 17.32 -12.37 -61.59
CA ALA A 7 18.44 -11.90 -60.77
C ALA A 7 18.30 -10.40 -60.39
N PRO A 8 19.13 -9.85 -59.47
CA PRO A 8 18.97 -8.49 -58.98
C PRO A 8 19.63 -7.43 -59.86
N HIS A 9 19.21 -6.16 -59.71
CA HIS A 9 19.86 -4.99 -60.28
C HIS A 9 20.26 -3.98 -59.20
N ARG A 10 21.43 -3.34 -59.37
CA ARG A 10 21.88 -2.14 -58.65
C ARG A 10 22.18 -1.05 -59.69
N ALA A 11 21.82 0.21 -59.41
CA ALA A 11 22.79 1.33 -59.32
C ALA A 11 22.10 2.72 -59.27
N HIS A 12 22.16 3.36 -58.10
CA HIS A 12 22.42 4.81 -57.90
C HIS A 12 21.39 5.88 -58.38
N PRO A 13 21.47 7.13 -57.85
CA PRO A 13 20.27 7.93 -57.59
C PRO A 13 20.15 9.22 -58.43
N ALA A 14 18.96 9.85 -58.34
CA ALA A 14 18.73 11.25 -58.71
C ALA A 14 17.86 11.96 -57.65
N THR A 15 18.07 13.26 -57.47
CA THR A 15 17.41 14.09 -56.42
C THR A 15 16.04 14.61 -56.87
N GLY A 16 15.07 14.68 -55.96
CA GLY A 16 13.76 15.30 -56.22
C GLY A 16 13.08 15.79 -54.95
N ARG A 17 13.18 17.10 -54.64
CA ARG A 17 12.42 17.73 -53.56
C ARG A 17 10.98 17.96 -54.02
N LEU A 18 10.02 17.20 -53.47
CA LEU A 18 8.61 17.51 -53.63
C LEU A 18 8.21 18.58 -52.60
N ILE A 19 7.91 19.77 -53.11
CA ILE A 19 7.58 20.96 -52.32
C ILE A 19 6.14 20.83 -51.80
N VAL A 20 5.97 20.86 -50.48
CA VAL A 20 4.65 20.97 -49.85
C VAL A 20 4.09 22.37 -50.11
N ARG A 21 3.34 22.52 -51.20
CA ARG A 21 2.58 23.73 -51.51
C ARG A 21 1.36 23.81 -50.59
N THR A 22 1.47 24.53 -49.49
CA THR A 22 0.32 24.99 -48.72
C THR A 22 -0.55 25.90 -49.60
N LEU A 23 -1.83 25.56 -49.73
CA LEU A 23 -2.81 26.40 -50.43
C LEU A 23 -3.21 27.57 -49.52
N ALA A 24 -2.72 28.77 -49.85
CA ALA A 24 -3.27 30.00 -49.31
C ALA A 24 -4.62 30.30 -49.98
N VAL A 25 -5.65 30.58 -49.18
CA VAL A 25 -6.97 31.04 -49.64
C VAL A 25 -7.03 32.57 -49.52
N VAL A 26 -7.70 33.25 -50.47
CA VAL A 26 -7.34 34.63 -50.88
C VAL A 26 -8.54 35.58 -50.94
N THR A 27 -8.37 36.80 -50.39
CA THR A 27 -9.22 38.03 -50.50
C THR A 27 -10.67 37.96 -50.00
N LEU A 28 -11.24 38.98 -49.36
CA LEU A 28 -11.59 40.35 -49.82
C LEU A 28 -11.73 41.28 -48.57
N LEU A 29 -11.84 42.62 -48.61
CA LEU A 29 -12.14 43.62 -49.65
C LEU A 29 -11.03 44.71 -49.70
N GLY A 30 -11.01 45.55 -50.75
CA GLY A 30 -9.96 46.56 -50.97
C GLY A 30 -10.34 48.02 -50.64
N GLY A 31 -9.35 48.91 -50.68
CA GLY A 31 -9.50 50.37 -50.55
C GLY A 31 -8.16 51.10 -50.71
N VAL A 32 -8.10 52.18 -51.50
CA VAL A 32 -6.84 52.83 -51.92
C VAL A 32 -6.46 53.99 -51.00
N ALA A 33 -5.23 54.01 -50.50
CA ALA A 33 -4.52 55.20 -50.01
C ALA A 33 -2.99 54.97 -50.09
N ALA A 34 -2.23 55.99 -50.52
CA ALA A 34 -0.83 55.81 -50.92
C ALA A 34 0.22 56.18 -49.84
N ALA A 35 1.43 55.67 -50.04
CA ALA A 35 2.74 56.22 -49.64
C ALA A 35 3.08 56.46 -48.16
N THR A 36 2.14 56.47 -47.20
CA THR A 36 2.45 56.69 -45.76
C THR A 36 2.21 55.46 -44.87
N ARG A 37 2.08 54.27 -45.46
CA ARG A 37 1.72 53.02 -44.77
C ARG A 37 2.60 51.82 -45.17
N LEU A 38 3.87 51.86 -44.79
CA LEU A 38 4.78 50.70 -44.86
C LEU A 38 5.20 50.26 -43.44
N ASP A 39 5.74 51.19 -42.65
CA ASP A 39 6.18 50.97 -41.26
C ASP A 39 5.10 50.28 -40.38
N LYS A 40 3.86 50.79 -40.41
CA LYS A 40 2.78 50.26 -39.57
C LYS A 40 2.30 48.84 -39.95
N THR A 41 2.59 48.37 -41.16
CA THR A 41 2.31 46.98 -41.58
C THR A 41 3.42 46.04 -41.16
N GLU A 42 4.68 46.46 -41.23
CA GLU A 42 5.82 45.66 -40.76
C GLU A 42 5.79 45.50 -39.23
N GLN A 43 5.43 46.56 -38.49
CA GLN A 43 5.18 46.49 -37.04
C GLN A 43 4.07 45.48 -36.70
N TRP A 44 2.91 45.53 -37.36
CA TRP A 44 1.82 44.58 -37.10
C TRP A 44 2.19 43.13 -37.45
N GLN A 45 2.99 42.93 -38.51
CA GLN A 45 3.52 41.61 -38.87
C GLN A 45 4.56 41.11 -37.85
N ALA A 46 5.43 41.98 -37.35
CA ALA A 46 6.39 41.65 -36.29
C ALA A 46 5.69 41.30 -34.97
N ASP A 47 4.71 42.10 -34.54
CA ASP A 47 3.94 41.87 -33.31
C ASP A 47 3.12 40.57 -33.38
N THR A 48 2.49 40.27 -34.52
CA THR A 48 1.73 39.02 -34.70
C THR A 48 2.64 37.78 -34.77
N LEU A 49 3.83 37.89 -35.36
CA LEU A 49 4.82 36.80 -35.35
C LEU A 49 5.39 36.58 -33.93
N ASN A 50 5.78 37.64 -33.24
CA ASN A 50 6.39 37.58 -31.90
C ASN A 50 5.38 37.07 -30.84
N SER A 51 4.14 37.56 -30.88
CA SER A 51 3.07 37.07 -29.99
C SER A 51 2.68 35.61 -30.29
N GLY A 52 2.64 35.21 -31.57
CA GLY A 52 2.45 33.82 -31.96
C GLY A 52 3.57 32.89 -31.47
N GLN A 53 4.84 33.31 -31.60
CA GLN A 53 5.99 32.58 -31.07
C GLN A 53 5.93 32.43 -29.54
N ALA A 54 5.57 33.50 -28.82
CA ALA A 54 5.38 33.46 -27.37
C ALA A 54 4.26 32.50 -26.94
N GLN A 55 3.12 32.48 -27.66
CA GLN A 55 2.02 31.55 -27.40
C GLN A 55 2.42 30.08 -27.64
N ILE A 56 3.14 29.79 -28.73
CA ILE A 56 3.65 28.45 -29.03
C ILE A 56 4.64 27.99 -27.96
N ALA A 57 5.54 28.87 -27.50
CA ALA A 57 6.48 28.56 -26.43
C ALA A 57 5.78 28.27 -25.08
N ALA A 58 4.76 29.06 -24.72
CA ALA A 58 3.96 28.84 -23.52
C ALA A 58 3.18 27.51 -23.57
N GLN A 59 2.57 27.19 -24.71
CA GLN A 59 1.88 25.92 -24.94
C GLN A 59 2.85 24.73 -24.83
N ALA A 60 4.03 24.80 -25.47
CA ALA A 60 5.05 23.77 -25.38
C ALA A 60 5.55 23.55 -23.93
N GLY A 61 5.77 24.63 -23.17
CA GLY A 61 6.12 24.55 -21.76
C GLY A 61 5.05 23.87 -20.90
N SER A 62 3.77 24.21 -21.11
CA SER A 62 2.65 23.57 -20.40
C SER A 62 2.49 22.08 -20.72
N ALA A 63 2.74 21.69 -21.97
CA ALA A 63 2.71 20.29 -22.40
C ALA A 63 3.87 19.48 -21.77
N ALA A 64 5.08 20.04 -21.74
CA ALA A 64 6.24 19.43 -21.11
C ALA A 64 6.03 19.22 -19.59
N LEU A 65 5.51 20.24 -18.89
CA LEU A 65 5.18 20.13 -17.46
C LEU A 65 4.12 19.05 -17.20
N THR A 66 3.09 18.97 -18.05
CA THR A 66 2.04 17.95 -17.93
C THR A 66 2.59 16.54 -18.13
N LEU A 67 3.49 16.34 -19.10
CA LEU A 67 4.16 15.05 -19.32
C LEU A 67 5.04 14.65 -18.12
N GLN A 68 5.82 15.58 -17.57
CA GLN A 68 6.68 15.30 -16.41
C GLN A 68 5.86 15.00 -15.15
N GLN A 69 4.74 15.70 -14.93
CA GLN A 69 3.81 15.39 -13.84
C GLN A 69 3.15 14.01 -14.03
N HIS A 70 2.82 13.63 -15.26
CA HIS A 70 2.30 12.29 -15.56
C HIS A 70 3.34 11.18 -15.29
N GLN A 71 4.60 11.38 -15.70
CA GLN A 71 5.70 10.46 -15.42
C GLN A 71 5.88 10.23 -13.91
N LEU A 72 5.95 11.30 -13.11
CA LEU A 72 6.06 11.20 -11.65
C LEU A 72 4.88 10.46 -11.02
N LEU A 73 3.66 10.62 -11.55
CA LEU A 73 2.47 9.89 -11.08
C LEU A 73 2.48 8.40 -11.46
N VAL A 74 3.08 8.02 -12.60
CA VAL A 74 3.31 6.61 -12.96
C VAL A 74 4.36 6.00 -12.04
N GLU A 75 5.53 6.64 -11.91
CA GLU A 75 6.60 6.15 -11.02
C GLU A 75 6.17 6.06 -9.55
N ALA A 76 5.28 6.95 -9.08
CA ALA A 76 4.73 6.89 -7.73
C ALA A 76 3.77 5.70 -7.56
N LYS A 77 2.94 5.41 -8.57
CA LYS A 77 2.05 4.23 -8.58
C LYS A 77 2.84 2.92 -8.65
N ASP A 78 3.88 2.86 -9.49
CA ASP A 78 4.71 1.67 -9.63
C ASP A 78 5.50 1.38 -8.34
N ARG A 79 6.03 2.41 -7.68
CA ARG A 79 6.64 2.28 -6.34
C ARG A 79 5.63 1.81 -5.29
N ALA A 80 4.45 2.44 -5.20
CA ALA A 80 3.41 2.02 -4.26
C ALA A 80 2.93 0.58 -4.51
N ALA A 81 2.83 0.16 -5.77
CA ALA A 81 2.49 -1.23 -6.13
C ALA A 81 3.61 -2.21 -5.77
N ALA A 82 4.88 -1.84 -5.96
CA ALA A 82 6.03 -2.64 -5.55
C ALA A 82 6.13 -2.77 -4.02
N GLU A 83 5.89 -1.69 -3.28
CA GLU A 83 5.85 -1.66 -1.81
C GLU A 83 4.70 -2.50 -1.27
N ALA A 84 3.48 -2.37 -1.81
CA ALA A 84 2.33 -3.19 -1.45
C ALA A 84 2.58 -4.68 -1.72
N LYS A 85 3.18 -5.01 -2.88
CA LYS A 85 3.56 -6.39 -3.22
C LYS A 85 4.66 -6.93 -2.29
N ALA A 86 5.63 -6.11 -1.90
CA ALA A 86 6.66 -6.48 -0.94
C ALA A 86 6.11 -6.67 0.48
N ALA A 87 5.14 -5.84 0.91
CA ALA A 87 4.43 -6.00 2.18
C ALA A 87 3.61 -7.29 2.20
N ALA A 88 2.85 -7.57 1.13
CA ALA A 88 2.10 -8.82 0.98
C ALA A 88 3.02 -10.06 0.98
N ALA A 89 4.16 -10.00 0.29
CA ALA A 89 5.15 -11.08 0.30
C ALA A 89 5.78 -11.30 1.68
N ARG A 90 6.05 -10.24 2.45
CA ARG A 90 6.52 -10.32 3.84
C ARG A 90 5.45 -10.93 4.76
N ALA A 91 4.20 -10.53 4.62
CA ALA A 91 3.09 -11.10 5.39
C ALA A 91 2.92 -12.61 5.09
N ALA A 92 2.94 -13.00 3.81
CA ALA A 92 2.86 -14.41 3.42
C ALA A 92 4.09 -15.24 3.89
N ALA A 93 5.28 -14.63 3.95
CA ALA A 93 6.47 -15.28 4.51
C ALA A 93 6.37 -15.49 6.03
N VAL A 94 5.83 -14.52 6.77
CA VAL A 94 5.54 -14.66 8.21
C VAL A 94 4.48 -15.73 8.45
N GLU A 95 3.39 -15.74 7.68
CA GLU A 95 2.34 -16.76 7.77
C GLU A 95 2.89 -18.18 7.53
N LYS A 96 3.75 -18.33 6.50
CA LYS A 96 4.39 -19.62 6.19
C LYS A 96 5.38 -20.07 7.28
N GLU A 97 6.11 -19.14 7.89
CA GLU A 97 7.01 -19.44 9.01
C GLU A 97 6.25 -19.79 10.29
N VAL A 98 5.15 -19.08 10.58
CA VAL A 98 4.21 -19.39 11.66
C VAL A 98 3.64 -20.80 11.48
N SER A 99 3.12 -21.11 10.29
CA SER A 99 2.59 -22.45 9.96
C SER A 99 3.66 -23.54 10.11
N ARG A 100 4.90 -23.28 9.64
CA ARG A 100 6.04 -24.21 9.81
C ARG A 100 6.41 -24.45 11.26
N ARG A 101 6.31 -23.43 12.13
CA ARG A 101 6.58 -23.56 13.58
C ARG A 101 5.46 -24.29 14.31
N GLY A 102 4.20 -24.00 13.98
CA GLY A 102 3.05 -24.73 14.52
C GLY A 102 3.09 -26.23 14.19
N ALA A 103 3.45 -26.57 12.94
CA ALA A 103 3.60 -27.96 12.50
C ALA A 103 4.86 -28.68 13.06
N ALA A 104 5.77 -27.96 13.72
CA ALA A 104 7.01 -28.51 14.28
C ALA A 104 6.97 -28.72 15.80
N ARG A 105 5.88 -28.31 16.49
CA ARG A 105 5.74 -28.50 17.94
C ARG A 105 5.20 -29.90 18.24
N THR A 106 5.84 -30.59 19.18
CA THR A 106 5.50 -31.98 19.53
C THR A 106 4.08 -32.09 20.08
N THR A 107 3.37 -33.16 19.71
CA THR A 107 1.94 -33.35 20.03
C THR A 107 1.73 -33.87 21.46
N THR A 108 1.99 -33.03 22.46
CA THR A 108 1.22 -33.09 23.71
C THR A 108 -0.19 -32.57 23.44
N PRO A 109 -1.26 -33.28 23.84
CA PRO A 109 -2.61 -32.74 23.76
C PRO A 109 -2.75 -31.53 24.69
N VAL A 110 -2.76 -30.33 24.11
CA VAL A 110 -2.94 -29.08 24.85
C VAL A 110 -4.33 -29.08 25.47
N ASP A 111 -4.43 -28.98 26.80
CA ASP A 111 -5.74 -28.78 27.44
C ASP A 111 -6.23 -27.35 27.20
N PHE A 112 -7.08 -27.17 26.18
CA PHE A 112 -7.80 -25.93 25.91
C PHE A 112 -8.93 -25.67 26.93
N GLY A 113 -9.36 -26.70 27.68
CA GLY A 113 -10.61 -26.70 28.44
C GLY A 113 -11.85 -26.86 27.55
N PRO A 114 -13.06 -26.66 28.11
CA PRO A 114 -14.28 -26.63 27.31
C PRO A 114 -14.25 -25.45 26.34
N ILE A 115 -14.49 -25.74 25.05
CA ILE A 115 -14.64 -24.72 24.01
C ILE A 115 -16.02 -24.06 24.20
N PRO A 116 -16.11 -22.72 24.29
CA PRO A 116 -17.39 -22.03 24.41
C PRO A 116 -18.20 -22.20 23.11
N SER A 117 -19.53 -22.24 23.22
CA SER A 117 -20.43 -22.35 22.07
C SER A 117 -20.51 -21.03 21.28
N SER A 118 -20.30 -19.90 21.94
CA SER A 118 -20.39 -18.57 21.34
C SER A 118 -19.69 -17.49 22.19
N CYS A 119 -19.48 -16.29 21.63
CA CYS A 119 -18.91 -15.18 22.38
C CYS A 119 -19.83 -14.62 23.48
N GLN A 120 -21.12 -14.97 23.45
CA GLN A 120 -22.17 -14.53 24.37
C GLN A 120 -21.99 -15.12 25.79
N GLU A 121 -21.18 -16.17 25.95
CA GLU A 121 -20.75 -16.70 27.25
C GLU A 121 -19.75 -15.78 27.97
N PHE A 122 -19.14 -14.83 27.26
CA PHE A 122 -18.18 -13.88 27.81
C PHE A 122 -18.81 -12.51 28.08
N SER A 123 -18.30 -11.84 29.11
CA SER A 123 -18.69 -10.47 29.49
C SER A 123 -17.47 -9.56 29.63
N GLY A 124 -17.71 -8.24 29.56
CA GLY A 124 -16.66 -7.21 29.69
C GLY A 124 -15.50 -7.43 28.72
N ASN A 125 -14.28 -7.36 29.23
CA ASN A 125 -13.05 -7.48 28.42
C ASN A 125 -12.92 -8.83 27.69
N ARG A 126 -13.48 -9.91 28.24
CA ARG A 126 -13.47 -11.24 27.59
C ARG A 126 -14.38 -11.26 26.35
N ALA A 127 -15.49 -10.52 26.36
CA ALA A 127 -16.35 -10.37 25.18
C ALA A 127 -15.64 -9.60 24.05
N ILE A 128 -14.93 -8.52 24.41
CA ILE A 128 -14.05 -7.76 23.49
C ILE A 128 -12.97 -8.68 22.91
N GLY A 129 -12.37 -9.52 23.77
CA GLY A 129 -11.42 -10.56 23.38
C GLY A 129 -11.97 -11.51 22.34
N CYS A 130 -13.10 -12.15 22.62
CA CYS A 130 -13.73 -13.12 21.73
C CYS A 130 -14.10 -12.50 20.37
N ALA A 131 -14.68 -11.30 20.38
CA ALA A 131 -14.99 -10.57 19.15
C ALA A 131 -13.74 -10.26 18.31
N LEU A 132 -12.61 -9.92 18.93
CA LEU A 132 -11.34 -9.66 18.24
C LEU A 132 -10.63 -10.95 17.78
N VAL A 133 -10.81 -12.08 18.48
CA VAL A 133 -10.35 -13.41 18.01
C VAL A 133 -11.10 -13.81 16.74
N LEU A 134 -12.44 -13.73 16.74
CA LEU A 134 -13.25 -14.04 15.55
C LEU A 134 -12.95 -13.07 14.39
N ALA A 135 -12.79 -11.76 14.67
CA ALA A 135 -12.45 -10.77 13.65
C ALA A 135 -11.03 -10.96 13.06
N ALA A 136 -10.14 -11.67 13.76
CA ALA A 136 -8.83 -12.07 13.25
C ALA A 136 -8.86 -13.39 12.43
N GLY A 137 -10.05 -13.96 12.18
CA GLY A 137 -10.22 -15.21 11.44
C GLY A 137 -9.90 -16.47 12.24
N MET A 138 -9.81 -16.37 13.57
CA MET A 138 -9.58 -17.50 14.48
C MET A 138 -10.90 -18.01 15.08
N ASP A 139 -10.88 -19.24 15.58
CA ASP A 139 -12.07 -19.93 16.10
C ASP A 139 -12.23 -19.77 17.63
N LEU A 140 -13.32 -20.36 18.15
CA LEU A 140 -13.60 -20.37 19.59
C LEU A 140 -12.63 -21.26 20.38
N THR A 141 -11.95 -22.22 19.73
CA THR A 141 -10.83 -22.97 20.33
C THR A 141 -9.69 -22.03 20.70
N GLN A 142 -9.32 -21.10 19.81
CA GLN A 142 -8.33 -20.06 20.14
C GLN A 142 -8.80 -19.15 21.28
N MET A 143 -10.10 -18.82 21.35
CA MET A 143 -10.63 -18.04 22.48
C MET A 143 -10.58 -18.81 23.81
N ALA A 144 -10.78 -20.13 23.82
CA ALA A 144 -10.64 -20.95 25.03
C ALA A 144 -9.20 -20.89 25.58
N CYS A 145 -8.21 -21.12 24.72
CA CYS A 145 -6.79 -20.96 25.04
C CYS A 145 -6.45 -19.54 25.51
N LEU A 146 -6.91 -18.51 24.81
CA LEU A 146 -6.68 -17.10 25.17
C LEU A 146 -7.31 -16.73 26.53
N ASN A 147 -8.50 -17.27 26.82
CA ASN A 147 -9.19 -17.03 28.08
C ASN A 147 -8.40 -17.62 29.25
N LYS A 148 -7.91 -18.87 29.15
CA LYS A 148 -7.00 -19.46 30.15
C LYS A 148 -5.76 -18.58 30.32
N LEU A 149 -5.10 -18.26 29.20
CA LEU A 149 -3.84 -17.51 29.17
C LEU A 149 -3.94 -16.16 29.89
N TRP A 150 -4.78 -15.24 29.42
CA TRP A 150 -4.88 -13.91 30.03
C TRP A 150 -5.67 -13.89 31.35
N THR A 151 -6.31 -15.00 31.73
CA THR A 151 -6.75 -15.18 33.12
C THR A 151 -5.57 -15.42 34.05
N ARG A 152 -4.55 -16.18 33.63
CA ARG A 152 -3.27 -16.32 34.37
C ARG A 152 -2.49 -15.01 34.42
N GLU A 153 -2.32 -14.32 33.28
CA GLU A 153 -1.50 -13.10 33.22
C GLU A 153 -2.08 -11.92 34.01
N SER A 154 -3.40 -11.69 33.95
CA SER A 154 -4.00 -10.45 34.46
C SER A 154 -5.43 -10.58 35.01
N GLY A 155 -6.03 -11.78 34.98
CA GLY A 155 -7.47 -11.94 35.20
C GLY A 155 -8.36 -11.27 34.14
N TRP A 156 -7.78 -10.78 33.04
CA TRP A 156 -8.34 -9.81 32.07
C TRP A 156 -8.55 -8.38 32.61
N ASN A 157 -7.73 -7.93 33.57
CA ASN A 157 -7.73 -6.55 34.07
C ASN A 157 -6.78 -5.64 33.24
N PRO A 158 -7.27 -4.59 32.55
CA PRO A 158 -6.42 -3.68 31.77
C PRO A 158 -5.56 -2.74 32.63
N LEU A 159 -5.82 -2.66 33.93
CA LEU A 159 -5.03 -1.92 34.91
C LEU A 159 -4.07 -2.83 35.71
N ALA A 160 -3.94 -4.12 35.34
CA ALA A 160 -2.99 -5.02 35.98
C ALA A 160 -1.55 -4.55 35.72
N HIS A 161 -0.82 -4.20 36.77
CA HIS A 161 0.55 -3.70 36.65
C HIS A 161 1.48 -4.33 37.68
N ASN A 162 2.54 -5.00 37.19
CA ASN A 162 3.57 -5.58 38.03
C ASN A 162 4.70 -4.55 38.25
N LYS A 163 4.77 -4.00 39.47
CA LYS A 163 5.76 -2.99 39.86
C LYS A 163 7.22 -3.47 39.80
N SER A 164 7.47 -4.78 39.77
CA SER A 164 8.82 -5.36 39.74
C SER A 164 9.34 -5.53 38.31
N SER A 165 8.51 -6.07 37.40
CA SER A 165 8.88 -6.30 35.99
C SER A 165 8.50 -5.17 35.04
N GLY A 166 7.66 -4.23 35.47
CA GLY A 166 7.08 -3.20 34.60
C GLY A 166 5.99 -3.71 33.65
N ALA A 167 5.56 -4.97 33.79
CA ALA A 167 4.51 -5.55 32.95
C ALA A 167 3.16 -4.85 33.16
N HIS A 168 2.39 -4.65 32.09
CA HIS A 168 1.15 -3.87 32.13
C HIS A 168 0.03 -4.44 31.26
N GLY A 169 -1.20 -4.31 31.75
CA GLY A 169 -2.44 -4.58 31.02
C GLY A 169 -2.81 -6.05 30.86
N ILE A 170 -3.85 -6.31 30.07
CA ILE A 170 -4.40 -7.65 29.83
C ILE A 170 -3.32 -8.68 29.41
N PRO A 171 -2.40 -8.39 28.47
CA PRO A 171 -1.36 -9.34 28.04
C PRO A 171 -0.03 -9.21 28.81
N GLN A 172 0.01 -8.45 29.93
CA GLN A 172 1.22 -8.18 30.73
C GLN A 172 2.43 -7.72 29.87
N ALA A 173 2.21 -6.75 28.99
CA ALA A 173 3.21 -6.27 28.03
C ALA A 173 4.41 -5.59 28.71
N VAL A 174 5.64 -5.93 28.29
CA VAL A 174 6.90 -5.38 28.83
C VAL A 174 7.74 -4.71 27.74
N PRO A 175 8.04 -3.39 27.84
CA PRO A 175 7.26 -2.39 28.58
C PRO A 175 5.87 -2.20 27.95
N GLY A 176 4.89 -1.80 28.76
CA GLY A 176 3.51 -1.60 28.34
C GLY A 176 3.34 -0.63 27.17
N SER A 177 4.21 0.38 27.07
CA SER A 177 4.19 1.41 26.02
C SER A 177 4.30 0.87 24.58
N LYS A 178 4.74 -0.38 24.40
CA LYS A 178 4.64 -1.10 23.11
C LYS A 178 3.21 -1.20 22.59
N MET A 179 2.21 -1.21 23.47
CA MET A 179 0.78 -1.23 23.14
C MET A 179 0.30 0.10 22.51
N GLY A 180 1.04 1.20 22.73
CA GLY A 180 0.75 2.52 22.18
C GLY A 180 0.66 2.58 20.64
N LYS A 181 1.26 1.61 19.93
CA LYS A 181 1.14 1.50 18.46
C LYS A 181 -0.28 1.19 17.95
N PHE A 182 -1.19 0.76 18.84
CA PHE A 182 -2.61 0.51 18.53
C PHE A 182 -3.57 1.60 18.99
N GLY A 183 -3.10 2.54 19.81
CA GLY A 183 -3.91 3.61 20.42
C GLY A 183 -3.13 4.33 21.52
N ALA A 184 -3.25 5.66 21.59
CA ALA A 184 -2.58 6.47 22.61
C ALA A 184 -3.13 6.20 24.03
N ASP A 185 -4.30 5.57 24.14
CA ASP A 185 -5.04 5.22 25.35
C ASP A 185 -4.67 3.83 25.94
N TRP A 186 -3.56 3.24 25.48
CA TRP A 186 -3.12 1.88 25.78
C TRP A 186 -3.02 1.53 27.27
N GLU A 187 -2.82 2.50 28.15
CA GLU A 187 -2.75 2.29 29.60
C GLU A 187 -4.08 1.82 30.20
N THR A 188 -5.22 2.13 29.56
CA THR A 188 -6.56 1.87 30.10
C THR A 188 -7.52 1.20 29.12
N ASN A 189 -7.36 1.38 27.80
CA ASN A 189 -8.28 0.83 26.80
C ASN A 189 -8.03 -0.69 26.59
N PRO A 190 -8.97 -1.58 26.99
CA PRO A 190 -8.79 -3.02 26.84
C PRO A 190 -8.72 -3.46 25.37
N ALA A 191 -9.43 -2.78 24.45
CA ALA A 191 -9.38 -3.12 23.03
C ALA A 191 -8.02 -2.77 22.40
N THR A 192 -7.37 -1.69 22.83
CA THR A 192 -5.99 -1.34 22.44
C THR A 192 -5.01 -2.40 22.93
N GLN A 193 -5.12 -2.82 24.18
CA GLN A 193 -4.26 -3.86 24.78
C GLN A 193 -4.47 -5.25 24.14
N ILE A 194 -5.73 -5.66 23.91
CA ILE A 194 -6.06 -6.95 23.30
C ILE A 194 -5.55 -7.03 21.86
N LYS A 195 -5.71 -5.97 21.05
CA LYS A 195 -5.16 -5.93 19.68
C LYS A 195 -3.65 -6.13 19.67
N TRP A 196 -2.93 -5.47 20.58
CA TRP A 196 -1.49 -5.67 20.72
C TRP A 196 -1.13 -7.08 21.16
N GLY A 197 -1.83 -7.63 22.16
CA GLY A 197 -1.60 -8.98 22.66
C GLY A 197 -1.83 -10.05 21.58
N LEU A 198 -2.89 -9.93 20.78
CA LEU A 198 -3.17 -10.83 19.66
C LEU A 198 -2.10 -10.75 18.57
N GLU A 199 -1.58 -9.56 18.24
CA GLU A 199 -0.50 -9.43 17.26
C GLU A 199 0.83 -9.98 17.80
N TYR A 200 1.14 -9.75 19.08
CA TYR A 200 2.32 -10.34 19.73
C TYR A 200 2.23 -11.87 19.73
N ILE A 201 1.08 -12.42 20.11
CA ILE A 201 0.79 -13.87 20.06
C ILE A 201 0.99 -14.42 18.65
N LYS A 202 0.41 -13.78 17.62
CA LYS A 202 0.59 -14.21 16.22
C LYS A 202 2.05 -14.20 15.79
N ASN A 203 2.79 -13.14 16.11
CA ASN A 203 4.19 -12.98 15.69
C ASN A 203 5.17 -13.92 16.42
N ARG A 204 4.90 -14.30 17.69
CA ARG A 204 5.78 -15.18 18.49
C ARG A 204 5.40 -16.65 18.43
N TYR A 205 4.10 -16.96 18.51
CA TYR A 205 3.58 -18.31 18.78
C TYR A 205 2.54 -18.77 17.75
N GLY A 206 2.19 -17.91 16.78
CA GLY A 206 1.24 -18.19 15.71
C GLY A 206 -0.22 -18.05 16.12
N THR A 207 -0.63 -18.72 17.19
CA THR A 207 -2.02 -18.74 17.67
C THR A 207 -2.10 -18.68 19.20
N PRO A 208 -3.25 -18.27 19.78
CA PRO A 208 -3.48 -18.34 21.22
C PRO A 208 -3.29 -19.71 21.85
N CYS A 209 -3.57 -20.82 21.14
CA CYS A 209 -3.25 -22.15 21.66
C CYS A 209 -1.75 -22.48 21.60
N GLY A 210 -1.01 -22.01 20.60
CA GLY A 210 0.46 -22.12 20.57
C GLY A 210 1.14 -21.27 21.66
N ALA A 211 0.52 -20.15 22.03
CA ALA A 211 0.89 -19.32 23.16
C ALA A 211 0.57 -20.00 24.51
N TRP A 212 -0.64 -20.54 24.67
CA TRP A 212 -1.03 -21.30 25.85
C TRP A 212 -0.13 -22.53 26.07
N GLN A 213 0.19 -23.29 25.02
CA GLN A 213 1.12 -24.41 25.09
C GLN A 213 2.52 -23.98 25.60
N GLN A 214 3.10 -22.91 25.04
CA GLN A 214 4.35 -22.33 25.57
C GLN A 214 4.21 -21.97 27.06
N SER A 215 3.09 -21.37 27.45
CA SER A 215 2.83 -20.93 28.82
C SER A 215 2.76 -22.11 29.80
N GLU A 216 2.24 -23.27 29.38
CA GLU A 216 2.24 -24.52 30.17
C GLU A 216 3.60 -25.23 30.18
N GLU A 217 4.35 -25.19 29.07
CA GLU A 217 5.67 -25.83 28.93
C GLU A 217 6.78 -25.10 29.72
N GLU A 218 6.73 -23.76 29.72
CA GLU A 218 7.86 -22.90 30.13
C GLU A 218 7.47 -21.81 31.16
N GLY A 219 6.18 -21.58 31.41
CA GLY A 219 5.71 -20.59 32.39
C GLY A 219 5.70 -19.13 31.94
N TRP A 220 6.03 -18.83 30.67
CA TRP A 220 6.07 -17.46 30.13
C TRP A 220 5.64 -17.41 28.64
N TYR A 221 4.83 -16.40 28.25
CA TYR A 221 4.12 -16.34 26.95
C TYR A 221 3.28 -14.94 26.64
#